data_AF-A0A9P3NYK6-F1
#
_entry.id   AF-A0A9P3NYK6-F1
#
_cell.length_a   1.000
_cell.length_b   1.000
_cell.length_c   1.000
_cell.angle_alpha   90.00
_cell.angle_beta   90.00
_cell.angle_gamma   90.00
#
_symmetry.space_group_name_H-M   'P 1'
#
loop_
_entity.id
_entity.type
_entity.pdbx_description
1 polymer ?
#
loop_
_entity_poly.entity_id
_entity_poly.type
_entity_poly.pdbx_seq_one_letter_code
_entity_poly.pdbx_strand_id
1 'polypeptide(L)' 'MGSIIENNTFDLVNLPPGRKAISSKWLFKRKTDADGNIERYKSRLVAKGYQQQEKKDYNEVYAPVNQRT' A
#
# COMPACT_ATOMS: atom_id res chain seq x y z
N MET A 1 -6.19 -11.18 -10.06
CA MET A 1 -6.38 -10.62 -8.70
C MET A 1 -6.08 -11.69 -7.65
N GLY A 2 -4.86 -12.25 -7.63
CA GLY A 2 -4.53 -13.40 -6.76
C GLY A 2 -3.58 -13.06 -5.61
N SER A 3 -2.49 -12.35 -5.89
CA SER A 3 -1.34 -12.32 -4.98
C SER A 3 -1.60 -11.70 -3.58
N ILE A 4 -2.46 -10.69 -3.46
CA ILE A 4 -2.70 -10.01 -2.17
C ILE A 4 -3.60 -10.84 -1.25
N ILE A 5 -4.58 -11.54 -1.82
CA ILE A 5 -5.50 -12.43 -1.11
C ILE A 5 -4.76 -13.73 -0.75
N GLU A 6 -4.03 -14.31 -1.70
CA GLU A 6 -3.24 -15.54 -1.49
C GLU A 6 -2.17 -15.40 -0.41
N ASN A 7 -1.56 -14.22 -0.27
CA ASN A 7 -0.52 -14.00 0.72
C ASN A 7 -1.07 -13.71 2.13
N ASN A 8 -2.40 -13.71 2.33
CA ASN A 8 -3.06 -13.39 3.61
C ASN A 8 -2.48 -12.12 4.28
N THR A 9 -2.22 -11.09 3.47
CA THR A 9 -1.53 -9.87 3.93
C THR A 9 -2.47 -8.83 4.56
N PHE A 10 -3.78 -9.08 4.53
CA PHE A 10 -4.81 -8.17 5.05
C PHE A 10 -6.09 -8.92 5.40
N ASP A 11 -6.82 -8.39 6.37
CA ASP A 11 -8.18 -8.81 6.70
C ASP A 11 -9.15 -7.65 6.43
N LEU A 12 -10.32 -7.97 5.85
CA LEU A 12 -11.41 -7.01 5.74
C LEU A 12 -12.15 -6.95 7.08
N VAL A 13 -12.06 -5.80 7.74
CA VAL A 13 -12.73 -5.54 9.02
C VAL A 13 -13.77 -4.43 8.89
N ASN A 14 -14.82 -4.50 9.70
CA ASN A 14 -15.76 -3.40 9.84
C ASN A 14 -15.07 -2.18 10.45
N LEU A 15 -15.44 -0.99 9.98
CA LEU A 15 -14.89 0.26 10.52
C LEU A 15 -15.34 0.42 11.99
N PRO A 16 -14.40 0.58 12.94
CA PRO A 16 -14.76 0.74 14.34
C PRO A 16 -15.62 2.01 14.56
N PRO A 17 -16.55 1.99 15.53
CA PRO A 17 -17.38 3.15 15.83
C PRO A 17 -16.51 4.36 16.22
N GLY A 18 -16.87 5.54 15.71
CA GLY A 18 -16.12 6.78 15.94
C GLY A 18 -14.81 6.92 15.15
N ARG A 19 -14.50 5.98 14.24
CA ARG A 19 -13.39 6.10 13.28
C ARG A 19 -13.91 6.58 11.92
N LYS A 20 -13.03 7.23 11.17
CA LYS A 20 -13.24 7.59 9.76
C LYS A 20 -12.29 6.75 8.92
N ALA A 21 -12.81 6.11 7.88
CA ALA A 21 -11.97 5.36 6.95
C ALA A 21 -10.96 6.32 6.28
N ILE A 22 -9.69 5.92 6.28
CA ILE A 22 -8.64 6.66 5.58
C ILE A 22 -8.68 6.27 4.12
N SER A 23 -8.78 7.28 3.24
CA SER A 23 -8.74 7.01 1.81
C SER A 23 -7.32 6.61 1.39
N SER A 24 -7.23 5.70 0.42
CA SER A 24 -5.97 5.21 -0.14
C SER A 24 -5.90 5.49 -1.63
N LYS A 25 -4.69 5.47 -2.19
CA LYS A 25 -4.43 5.64 -3.63
C LYS A 25 -3.37 4.66 -4.08
N TRP A 26 -3.54 4.15 -5.30
CA TRP A 26 -2.51 3.38 -5.99
C TRP A 26 -1.50 4.32 -6.68
N LEU A 27 -0.23 4.07 -6.43
CA LEU A 27 0.90 4.70 -7.13
C LEU A 27 1.56 3.65 -8.01
N PHE A 28 1.62 3.93 -9.31
CA PHE A 28 2.30 3.10 -10.30
C PHE A 28 3.58 3.79 -10.72
N LYS A 29 4.69 3.06 -10.72
CA LYS A 29 5.99 3.53 -11.18
C LYS A 29 6.64 2.49 -12.07
N ARG A 30 7.08 2.93 -13.25
CA ARG A 30 7.96 2.14 -14.12
C ARG A 30 9.40 2.41 -13.71
N LYS A 31 10.16 1.35 -13.44
CA LYS A 31 11.61 1.39 -13.33
C LYS A 31 12.19 0.97 -14.67
N THR A 32 13.16 1.74 -15.14
CA THR A 32 13.92 1.46 -16.35
C THR A 32 15.38 1.25 -16.01
N ASP A 33 16.09 0.46 -16.80
CA ASP A 33 17.54 0.31 -16.72
C ASP A 33 18.26 1.55 -17.32
N ALA A 34 19.59 1.49 -17.38
CA ALA A 34 20.42 2.56 -17.95
C ALA A 34 20.19 2.76 -19.47
N ASP A 35 19.74 1.71 -20.16
CA ASP A 35 19.47 1.70 -21.60
C ASP A 35 18.01 2.12 -21.92
N GLY A 36 17.20 2.38 -20.90
CA GLY A 36 15.81 2.82 -21.02
C GLY A 36 14.80 1.67 -21.17
N ASN A 37 15.23 0.41 -21.12
CA ASN A 37 14.33 -0.73 -21.12
C ASN A 37 13.62 -0.88 -19.79
N ILE A 38 12.46 -1.52 -19.80
CA ILE A 38 11.60 -1.62 -18.62
C ILE A 38 12.12 -2.71 -17.68
N GLU A 39 12.93 -2.28 -16.71
CA GLU A 39 13.29 -2.91 -15.44
C GLU A 39 12.14 -3.71 -14.81
N ARG A 40 11.16 -2.93 -14.36
CA ARG A 40 10.11 -3.40 -13.47
C ARG A 40 8.93 -2.44 -13.40
N TYR A 41 7.73 -2.99 -13.32
CA TYR A 41 6.56 -2.22 -12.87
C TYR A 41 6.41 -2.36 -11.36
N LYS A 42 6.37 -1.23 -10.65
CA LYS A 42 6.07 -1.17 -9.21
C LYS A 42 4.72 -0.53 -8.98
N SER A 43 3.87 -1.21 -8.22
CA SER A 43 2.64 -0.65 -7.65
C SER A 43 2.76 -0.53 -6.14
N ARG A 44 2.32 0.59 -5.58
CA ARG A 44 2.21 0.81 -4.12
C ARG A 44 0.81 1.29 -3.78
N LEU A 45 0.16 0.65 -2.81
CA LEU A 45 -1.05 1.19 -2.19
C LEU A 45 -0.62 2.07 -1.02
N VAL A 46 -0.99 3.36 -1.05
CA VAL A 46 -0.57 4.33 -0.05
C VAL A 46 -1.81 4.99 0.56
N ALA A 47 -1.89 4.97 1.89
CA ALA A 47 -2.89 5.73 2.64
C ALA A 47 -2.62 7.23 2.50
N LYS A 48 -3.66 8.06 2.45
CA LYS A 48 -3.48 9.52 2.42
C LYS A 48 -3.00 10.00 3.79
N GLY A 49 -1.68 10.14 3.92
CA GLY A 49 -1.00 10.44 5.20
C GLY A 49 -1.52 11.68 5.93
N TYR A 50 -1.99 12.71 5.22
CA TYR A 50 -2.59 13.90 5.85
C TYR A 50 -3.92 13.62 6.58
N GLN A 51 -4.53 12.44 6.36
CA GLN A 51 -5.71 11.98 7.08
C GLN A 51 -5.36 11.05 8.25
N GLN A 52 -4.09 10.70 8.42
CA GLN A 52 -3.64 9.80 9.49
C GLN A 52 -3.30 10.59 10.75
N GLN A 53 -3.68 10.05 11.90
CA GLN A 53 -3.33 10.55 13.22
C GLN A 53 -2.37 9.57 13.89
N GLU A 54 -1.20 10.06 14.33
CA GLU A 54 -0.25 9.29 15.13
C GLU A 54 -0.95 8.72 16.38
N LYS A 55 -0.61 7.48 16.76
CA LYS A 55 -1.23 6.73 17.88
C LYS A 55 -2.68 6.28 17.65
N LYS A 56 -3.28 6.68 16.53
CA LYS A 56 -4.64 6.29 16.14
C LYS A 56 -4.64 5.41 14.90
N ASP A 57 -3.95 5.84 13.86
CA ASP A 57 -3.94 5.19 12.55
C ASP A 57 -2.61 4.50 12.25
N TYR A 58 -1.54 4.87 12.96
CA TYR A 58 -0.28 4.17 12.94
C TYR A 58 0.44 4.33 14.28
N ASN A 59 1.02 3.23 14.75
CA ASN A 59 1.94 3.19 15.89
C ASN A 59 3.39 2.92 15.44
N GLU A 60 3.57 2.33 14.24
CA GLU A 60 4.86 1.99 13.62
C GLU A 60 4.76 2.19 12.08
N VAL A 61 5.88 2.55 11.43
CA VAL A 61 5.92 2.77 9.97
C VAL A 61 6.10 1.43 9.24
N TYR A 62 4.99 0.79 8.86
CA TYR A 62 5.04 -0.39 8.00
C TYR A 62 4.97 0.02 6.52
N ALA A 63 6.06 -0.18 5.79
CA ALA A 63 6.14 0.01 4.34
C ALA A 63 6.20 -1.37 3.64
N PRO A 64 5.05 -2.01 3.33
CA PRO A 64 5.05 -3.29 2.65
C PRO A 64 5.58 -3.12 1.22
N VAL A 65 6.70 -3.77 0.91
CA VAL A 65 7.26 -3.83 -0.44
C VAL A 65 6.92 -5.19 -1.03
N ASN A 66 6.00 -5.22 -1.99
CA ASN A 66 5.78 -6.41 -2.82
C ASN A 66 7.04 -6.71 -3.62
N GLN A 67 7.67 -7.86 -3.34
CA GLN A 67 8.89 -8.31 -4.02
C GLN A 67 8.63 -9.20 -5.23
N ARG A 68 7.40 -9.68 -5.46
CA ARG A 68 7.11 -10.51 -6.64
C ARG A 68 6.88 -9.65 -7.89
N THR A 69 7.73 -9.91 -8.89
CA THR A 69 7.61 -9.53 -10.30
C THR A 69 6.91 -10.68 -11.01
#